data_AF-A0A6P2KBM0-F1
#
_entry.id   AF-A0A6P2KBM0-F1
#
_cell.length_a   1.000
_cell.length_b   1.000
_cell.length_c   1.000
_cell.angle_alpha   90.00
_cell.angle_beta   90.00
_cell.angle_gamma   90.00
#
_symmetry.space_group_name_H-M   'P 1'
#
loop_
_entity.id
_entity.type
_entity.pdbx_description
1 polymer ?
#
loop_
_entity_poly.entity_id
_entity_poly.type
_entity_poly.pdbx_seq_one_letter_code
_entity_poly.pdbx_strand_id
1 'polypeptide(L)'
;MPGHTHISPGGNRYKRVAAHTTTPTGDTSPKIVVAQFKTFWKTLREWTDADIDEYHRTVEQLARQIQTETYWDRKGTTRANRFTCEDFALRILIQFSALRGLPIKLTTGVRSYRNVEIYGESEHHRYDSTMYGYADMVSLTFGAPDIQRTGSNTTRLQTPESILPGDMLVQANDRAGIGHHVQLVTRVSPSSISIMQGNSSGAIVRPLTTIMRIIGRNRADPQNASYAGMRVEEGRYTLSTSGWDYRNNTTGAEAQDFLRQFQLYRWNFAEFNR
;
A
#
# COMPACT_ATOMS: atom_id res chain seq x y z
N MET A 1 9.35 30.68 -8.15
CA MET A 1 9.09 30.12 -6.80
C MET A 1 10.26 29.22 -6.42
N PRO A 2 10.87 29.36 -5.24
CA PRO A 2 12.04 28.57 -4.85
C PRO A 2 11.65 27.09 -4.73
N GLY A 3 12.42 26.21 -5.36
CA GLY A 3 12.17 24.78 -5.33
C GLY A 3 12.48 24.19 -3.96
N HIS A 4 11.48 23.60 -3.30
CA HIS A 4 11.70 22.86 -2.06
C HIS A 4 12.38 21.53 -2.36
N THR A 5 13.51 21.29 -1.70
CA THR A 5 14.29 20.05 -1.78
C THR A 5 13.85 19.14 -0.63
N HIS A 6 13.36 17.94 -0.94
CA HIS A 6 13.02 16.92 0.07
C HIS A 6 14.23 16.00 0.27
N ILE A 7 14.59 15.74 1.53
CA ILE A 7 15.71 14.88 1.92
C ILE A 7 15.13 13.65 2.65
N SER A 8 15.35 12.46 2.10
CA SER A 8 14.93 11.21 2.75
C SER A 8 15.76 10.88 4.00
N PRO A 9 15.31 9.94 4.86
CA PRO A 9 16.09 9.43 5.99
C PRO A 9 17.48 8.87 5.62
N GLY A 10 17.69 8.47 4.36
CA GLY A 10 19.00 8.05 3.83
C GLY A 10 19.83 9.17 3.20
N GLY A 11 19.44 10.44 3.34
CA GLY A 11 20.16 11.59 2.80
C GLY A 11 19.91 11.91 1.31
N ASN A 12 19.10 11.12 0.61
CA ASN A 12 18.82 11.35 -0.82
C ASN A 12 17.96 12.61 -1.03
N ARG A 13 18.43 13.51 -1.91
CA ARG A 13 17.76 14.76 -2.31
C ARG A 13 16.91 14.55 -3.57
N TYR A 14 15.62 14.83 -3.49
CA TYR A 14 14.71 14.74 -4.63
C TYR A 14 14.47 16.12 -5.25
N LYS A 15 14.68 16.24 -6.57
CA LYS A 15 14.42 17.46 -7.37
C LYS A 15 13.21 17.25 -8.27
N ARG A 16 12.31 18.23 -8.32
CA ARG A 16 11.17 18.29 -9.25
C ARG A 16 11.66 18.42 -10.70
N VAL A 17 11.32 17.44 -11.56
CA VAL A 17 11.63 17.39 -13.01
C VAL A 17 10.56 16.50 -13.69
N ALA A 18 9.94 16.74 -14.84
CA ALA A 18 9.63 17.88 -15.73
C ALA A 18 8.35 17.47 -16.53
N ALA A 19 7.67 18.41 -17.19
CA ALA A 19 6.58 18.08 -18.12
C ALA A 19 7.11 17.34 -19.37
N HIS A 20 6.37 16.34 -19.87
CA HIS A 20 6.72 15.59 -21.08
C HIS A 20 5.71 15.87 -22.20
N THR A 21 6.19 16.31 -23.35
CA THR A 21 5.38 16.48 -24.57
C THR A 21 5.37 15.17 -25.35
N THR A 22 4.19 14.62 -25.65
CA THR A 22 4.04 13.45 -26.53
C THR A 22 3.25 13.85 -27.77
N THR A 23 3.80 13.59 -28.95
CA THR A 23 3.12 13.80 -30.24
C THR A 23 2.17 12.63 -30.51
N PRO A 24 0.86 12.84 -30.80
CA PRO A 24 -0.04 11.76 -31.19
C PRO A 24 0.36 11.17 -32.55
N THR A 25 0.53 9.84 -32.63
CA THR A 25 0.62 9.12 -33.90
C THR A 25 -0.77 8.90 -34.47
N GLY A 26 -1.20 9.78 -35.38
CA GLY A 26 -2.34 9.51 -36.26
C GLY A 26 -3.31 10.67 -36.57
N ASP A 27 -3.04 11.90 -36.15
CA ASP A 27 -3.91 13.05 -36.46
C ASP A 27 -3.25 13.97 -37.50
N THR A 28 -3.92 14.19 -38.64
CA THR A 28 -3.44 15.03 -39.75
C THR A 28 -3.63 16.52 -39.52
N SER A 29 -4.09 16.93 -38.33
CA SER A 29 -3.98 18.29 -37.82
C SER A 29 -3.16 18.29 -36.53
N PRO A 30 -1.89 18.75 -36.52
CA PRO A 30 -1.05 18.69 -35.34
C PRO A 30 -1.46 19.81 -34.36
N LYS A 31 -2.59 19.64 -33.67
CA LYS A 31 -2.78 20.35 -32.41
C LYS A 31 -1.78 19.74 -31.44
N ILE A 32 -0.82 20.56 -30.99
CA ILE A 32 0.14 20.14 -29.96
C ILE A 32 -0.67 19.73 -28.73
N VAL A 33 -0.70 18.42 -28.44
CA VAL A 33 -1.26 17.91 -27.20
C VAL A 33 -0.18 18.01 -26.14
N VAL A 34 -0.26 19.04 -25.30
CA VAL A 34 0.59 19.14 -24.10
C VAL A 34 -0.05 18.32 -23.00
N ALA A 35 0.47 17.13 -22.75
CA ALA A 35 0.10 16.32 -21.59
C ALA A 35 0.92 16.75 -20.38
N GLN A 36 0.26 17.20 -19.32
CA GLN A 36 0.89 17.38 -18.03
C GLN A 36 0.81 16.06 -17.27
N PHE A 37 1.88 15.67 -16.57
CA PHE A 37 1.92 14.45 -15.76
C PHE A 37 2.07 14.76 -14.27
N LYS A 38 1.38 13.98 -13.44
CA LYS A 38 1.67 13.84 -12.02
C LYS A 38 2.68 12.70 -11.85
N THR A 39 3.92 13.06 -11.58
CA THR A 39 5.00 12.09 -11.32
C THR A 39 5.29 12.04 -9.83
N PHE A 40 5.09 10.89 -9.18
CA PHE A 40 5.47 10.67 -7.78
C PHE A 40 6.91 10.17 -7.64
N TRP A 41 7.31 9.27 -8.55
CA TRP A 41 8.69 8.94 -8.87
C TRP A 41 8.77 8.50 -10.33
N LYS A 42 9.96 8.60 -10.93
CA LYS A 42 10.17 8.17 -12.31
C LYS A 42 10.26 6.65 -12.37
N THR A 43 9.55 6.06 -13.34
CA THR A 43 9.82 4.67 -13.74
C THR A 43 11.14 4.65 -14.50
N LEU A 44 12.11 3.90 -13.98
CA LEU A 44 13.44 3.76 -14.56
C LEU A 44 13.62 2.40 -15.24
N ARG A 45 12.88 1.40 -14.77
CA ARG A 45 12.93 0.01 -15.23
C ARG A 45 11.70 -0.75 -14.76
N GLU A 46 11.45 -1.88 -15.39
CA GLU A 46 10.37 -2.80 -15.04
C GLU A 46 10.76 -3.71 -13.88
N TRP A 47 9.75 -4.29 -13.21
CA TRP A 47 9.92 -5.40 -12.27
C TRP A 47 10.49 -6.61 -12.98
N THR A 48 11.55 -7.17 -12.41
CA THR A 48 12.14 -8.45 -12.79
C THR A 48 12.00 -9.46 -11.66
N ASP A 49 12.21 -10.74 -11.93
CA ASP A 49 12.22 -11.79 -10.89
C ASP A 49 13.21 -11.47 -9.78
N ALA A 50 14.38 -10.90 -10.11
CA ALA A 50 15.37 -10.47 -9.14
C ALA A 50 14.85 -9.35 -8.22
N ASP A 51 14.00 -8.45 -8.72
CA ASP A 51 13.37 -7.41 -7.89
C ASP A 51 12.29 -7.98 -6.98
N ILE A 52 11.56 -8.98 -7.46
CA ILE A 52 10.52 -9.68 -6.70
C ILE A 52 11.18 -10.46 -5.56
N ASP A 53 12.25 -11.20 -5.84
CA ASP A 53 13.04 -11.90 -4.82
C ASP A 53 13.61 -10.92 -3.78
N GLU A 54 14.15 -9.79 -4.24
CA GLU A 54 14.66 -8.75 -3.36
C GLU A 54 13.57 -8.08 -2.52
N TYR A 55 12.38 -7.88 -3.08
CA TYR A 55 11.21 -7.41 -2.33
C TYR A 55 10.91 -8.37 -1.19
N HIS A 56 10.76 -9.67 -1.49
CA HIS A 56 10.47 -10.68 -0.47
C HIS A 56 11.57 -10.76 0.60
N ARG A 57 12.86 -10.62 0.24
CA ARG A 57 13.96 -10.62 1.22
C ARG A 57 13.98 -9.40 2.14
N THR A 58 13.54 -8.24 1.66
CA THR A 58 13.69 -6.96 2.36
C THR A 58 12.46 -6.53 3.16
N VAL A 59 11.31 -7.18 2.96
CA VAL A 59 10.04 -6.81 3.61
C VAL A 59 10.17 -6.74 5.13
N GLU A 60 10.82 -7.71 5.79
CA GLU A 60 10.95 -7.69 7.25
C GLU A 60 11.66 -6.42 7.76
N GLN A 61 12.82 -6.13 7.17
CA GLN A 61 13.61 -4.95 7.53
C GLN A 61 12.85 -3.65 7.23
N LEU A 62 12.22 -3.58 6.05
CA LEU A 62 11.47 -2.40 5.62
C LEU A 62 10.25 -2.16 6.51
N ALA A 63 9.54 -3.22 6.89
CA ALA A 63 8.40 -3.15 7.80
C ALA A 63 8.79 -2.62 9.18
N ARG A 64 9.90 -3.10 9.73
CA ARG A 64 10.48 -2.62 11.01
C ARG A 64 10.88 -1.15 10.95
N GLN A 65 11.47 -0.72 9.83
CA GLN A 65 11.82 0.68 9.61
C GLN A 65 10.57 1.56 9.56
N ILE A 66 9.56 1.17 8.79
CA ILE A 66 8.31 1.95 8.63
C ILE A 66 7.50 1.99 9.93
N GLN A 67 7.50 0.90 10.70
CA GLN A 67 6.85 0.82 12.02
C GLN A 67 7.39 1.87 12.99
N THR A 68 8.69 2.16 12.93
CA THR A 68 9.36 3.12 13.82
C THR A 68 9.52 4.51 13.21
N GLU A 69 9.20 4.68 11.92
CA GLU A 69 9.26 5.96 11.23
C GLU A 69 8.24 6.96 11.81
N THR A 70 8.64 8.21 11.86
CA THR A 70 7.80 9.32 12.27
C THR A 70 7.19 9.97 11.03
N TYR A 71 5.87 10.11 11.01
CA TYR A 71 5.19 10.86 9.96
C TYR A 71 5.45 12.35 10.15
N TRP A 72 5.86 13.01 9.07
CA TRP A 72 5.98 14.46 8.99
C TRP A 72 4.83 15.00 8.15
N ASP A 73 3.96 15.80 8.74
CA ASP A 73 2.99 16.54 7.94
C ASP A 73 3.67 17.73 7.22
N ARG A 74 2.97 18.32 6.26
CA ARG A 74 3.43 19.51 5.51
C ARG A 74 3.71 20.73 6.40
N LYS A 75 3.29 20.72 7.66
CA LYS A 75 3.49 21.79 8.64
C LYS A 75 4.67 21.52 9.57
N GLY A 76 5.40 20.41 9.37
CA GLY A 76 6.54 20.02 10.19
C GLY A 76 6.16 19.35 11.51
N THR A 77 4.89 19.01 11.72
CA THR A 77 4.45 18.28 12.90
C THR A 77 4.86 16.82 12.78
N THR A 78 5.55 16.32 13.78
CA THR A 78 5.91 14.91 13.91
C THR A 78 4.84 14.15 14.67
N ARG A 79 4.42 13.01 14.11
CA ARG A 79 3.57 12.05 14.83
C ARG A 79 4.02 10.63 14.53
N ALA A 80 3.79 9.72 15.47
CA ALA A 80 4.03 8.30 15.22
C ALA A 80 3.23 7.84 14.00
N ASN A 81 3.86 7.04 13.14
CA ASN A 81 3.17 6.45 12.00
C ASN A 81 1.94 5.66 12.45
N ARG A 82 0.87 5.82 11.67
CA ARG A 82 -0.41 5.17 11.86
C ARG A 82 -0.82 4.59 10.52
N PHE A 83 -1.39 3.39 10.54
CA PHE A 83 -1.83 2.71 9.33
C PHE A 83 -3.15 2.01 9.62
N THR A 84 -4.10 2.05 8.68
CA THR A 84 -5.12 1.01 8.58
C THR A 84 -4.48 -0.30 8.09
N CYS A 85 -5.22 -1.39 8.12
CA CYS A 85 -4.69 -2.73 7.87
C CYS A 85 -3.98 -2.88 6.50
N GLU A 86 -4.57 -2.31 5.45
CA GLU A 86 -4.08 -2.29 4.07
C GLU A 86 -3.01 -1.21 3.82
N ASP A 87 -3.11 -0.06 4.49
CA ASP A 87 -2.20 1.07 4.28
C ASP A 87 -0.76 0.71 4.62
N PHE A 88 -0.54 -0.16 5.61
CA PHE A 88 0.79 -0.63 5.96
C PHE A 88 1.43 -1.46 4.84
N ALA A 89 0.66 -2.39 4.25
CA ALA A 89 1.12 -3.21 3.13
C ALA A 89 1.41 -2.34 1.89
N LEU A 90 0.53 -1.38 1.60
CA LEU A 90 0.71 -0.40 0.53
C LEU A 90 2.00 0.41 0.74
N ARG A 91 2.22 0.92 1.94
CA ARG A 91 3.41 1.74 2.26
C ARG A 91 4.72 1.00 1.99
N ILE A 92 4.77 -0.30 2.30
CA ILE A 92 5.94 -1.16 2.05
C ILE A 92 6.18 -1.35 0.55
N LEU A 93 5.15 -1.74 -0.20
CA LEU A 93 5.24 -1.88 -1.67
C LEU A 93 5.70 -0.56 -2.32
N ILE A 94 5.07 0.55 -1.94
CA ILE A 94 5.34 1.88 -2.49
C ILE A 94 6.76 2.32 -2.18
N GLN A 95 7.23 2.16 -0.94
CA GLN A 95 8.60 2.54 -0.58
C GLN A 95 9.63 1.72 -1.36
N PHE A 96 9.46 0.40 -1.40
CA PHE A 96 10.39 -0.47 -2.11
C PHE A 96 10.50 -0.07 -3.58
N SER A 97 9.35 0.15 -4.21
CA SER A 97 9.25 0.48 -5.65
C SER A 97 9.81 1.85 -5.96
N ALA A 98 9.45 2.87 -5.18
CA ALA A 98 9.90 4.24 -5.39
C ALA A 98 11.42 4.38 -5.27
N LEU A 99 12.03 3.71 -4.28
CA LEU A 99 13.49 3.72 -4.10
C LEU A 99 14.25 3.04 -5.25
N ARG A 100 13.59 2.18 -6.02
CA ARG A 100 14.19 1.42 -7.12
C ARG A 100 13.74 1.89 -8.51
N GLY A 101 12.87 2.90 -8.57
CA GLY A 101 12.30 3.39 -9.82
C GLY A 101 11.40 2.36 -10.52
N LEU A 102 10.77 1.46 -9.77
CA LEU A 102 9.87 0.43 -10.29
C LEU A 102 8.44 0.98 -10.45
N PRO A 103 7.69 0.58 -11.48
CA PRO A 103 6.34 1.06 -11.67
C PRO A 103 5.38 0.43 -10.66
N ILE A 104 4.29 1.12 -10.36
CA ILE A 104 3.15 0.56 -9.61
C ILE A 104 1.87 0.90 -10.36
N LYS A 105 0.93 -0.04 -10.37
CA LYS A 105 -0.45 0.15 -10.81
C LYS A 105 -1.41 -0.48 -9.80
N LEU A 106 -2.18 0.34 -9.10
CA LEU A 106 -3.14 -0.12 -8.09
C LEU A 106 -4.55 0.30 -8.47
N THR A 107 -5.45 -0.66 -8.63
CA THR A 107 -6.84 -0.45 -9.06
C THR A 107 -7.79 -0.57 -7.89
N THR A 108 -8.67 0.40 -7.71
CA THR A 108 -9.74 0.38 -6.71
C THR A 108 -11.09 0.27 -7.39
N GLY A 109 -12.18 0.31 -6.61
CA GLY A 109 -13.53 0.47 -7.16
C GLY A 109 -13.81 1.82 -7.82
N VAL A 110 -12.88 2.77 -7.73
CA VAL A 110 -13.05 4.14 -8.24
C VAL A 110 -12.18 4.39 -9.47
N ARG A 111 -10.88 4.04 -9.40
CA ARG A 111 -9.91 4.28 -10.48
C ARG A 111 -8.67 3.41 -10.32
N SER A 112 -7.78 3.49 -11.31
CA SER A 112 -6.41 2.98 -11.19
C SER A 112 -5.43 4.12 -10.89
N TYR A 113 -4.52 3.86 -9.97
CA TYR A 113 -3.45 4.74 -9.55
C TYR A 113 -2.13 4.27 -10.14
N ARG A 114 -1.32 5.18 -10.66
CA ARG A 114 0.03 4.88 -11.17
C ARG A 114 1.06 5.83 -10.58
N ASN A 115 2.31 5.39 -10.47
CA ASN A 115 3.38 6.28 -9.98
C ASN A 115 3.67 7.46 -10.92
N VAL A 116 3.26 7.35 -12.19
CA VAL A 116 3.18 8.42 -13.16
C VAL A 116 1.78 8.43 -13.76
N GLU A 117 1.04 9.53 -13.58
CA GLU A 117 -0.34 9.67 -14.07
C GLU A 117 -0.47 10.88 -15.00
N ILE A 118 -1.44 10.82 -15.92
CA ILE A 118 -1.88 12.03 -16.63
C ILE A 118 -2.51 12.97 -15.59
N TYR A 119 -2.08 14.22 -15.58
CA TYR A 119 -2.58 15.23 -14.66
C TYR A 119 -4.02 15.62 -15.01
N GLY A 120 -4.88 15.83 -14.01
CA GLY A 120 -6.28 16.19 -14.24
C GLY A 120 -7.21 15.85 -13.07
N GLU A 121 -6.83 14.87 -12.25
CA GLU A 121 -7.59 14.48 -11.07
C GLU A 121 -7.43 15.51 -9.94
N SER A 122 -8.50 15.76 -9.19
CA SER A 122 -8.53 16.80 -8.14
C SER A 122 -7.45 16.57 -7.06
N GLU A 123 -7.17 15.31 -6.78
CA GLU A 123 -6.17 14.81 -5.84
C GLU A 123 -4.73 15.17 -6.26
N HIS A 124 -4.47 15.34 -7.56
CA HIS A 124 -3.13 15.66 -8.07
C HIS A 124 -2.60 17.02 -7.61
N HIS A 125 -3.52 17.95 -7.31
CA HIS A 125 -3.20 19.24 -6.68
C HIS A 125 -2.95 19.09 -5.18
N ARG A 126 -3.66 18.16 -4.52
CA ARG A 126 -3.66 18.01 -3.08
C ARG A 126 -2.45 17.26 -2.56
N TYR A 127 -2.00 16.19 -3.22
CA TYR A 127 -0.89 15.36 -2.73
C TYR A 127 0.45 15.75 -3.32
N ASP A 128 1.54 15.59 -2.56
CA ASP A 128 2.89 15.90 -3.04
C ASP A 128 3.37 14.88 -4.07
N SER A 129 4.24 15.32 -4.97
CA SER A 129 4.91 14.45 -5.95
C SER A 129 6.07 13.68 -5.30
N THR A 130 5.73 12.84 -4.32
CA THR A 130 6.66 11.98 -3.57
C THR A 130 6.04 10.60 -3.35
N MET A 131 6.83 9.60 -2.94
CA MET A 131 6.29 8.29 -2.57
C MET A 131 5.25 8.36 -1.45
N TYR A 132 5.41 9.28 -0.50
CA TYR A 132 4.44 9.51 0.59
C TYR A 132 3.14 10.11 0.07
N GLY A 133 3.23 11.10 -0.83
CA GLY A 133 2.05 11.69 -1.46
C GLY A 133 1.28 10.68 -2.32
N TYR A 134 1.99 9.75 -2.98
CA TYR A 134 1.34 8.64 -3.69
C TYR A 134 0.61 7.70 -2.71
N ALA A 135 1.28 7.28 -1.64
CA ALA A 135 0.68 6.41 -0.62
C ALA A 135 -0.59 7.04 -0.03
N ASP A 136 -0.50 8.30 0.42
CA ASP A 136 -1.66 9.01 0.98
C ASP A 136 -2.81 9.15 -0.05
N MET A 137 -2.47 9.35 -1.33
CA MET A 137 -3.46 9.47 -2.40
C MET A 137 -4.17 8.15 -2.72
N VAL A 138 -3.44 7.03 -2.73
CA VAL A 138 -4.01 5.69 -2.95
C VAL A 138 -4.92 5.29 -1.79
N SER A 139 -4.48 5.53 -0.55
CA SER A 139 -5.23 5.21 0.68
C SER A 139 -6.60 5.89 0.77
N LEU A 140 -6.87 6.93 -0.03
CA LEU A 140 -8.19 7.55 -0.10
C LEU A 140 -9.31 6.60 -0.48
N THR A 141 -9.02 5.65 -1.37
CA THR A 141 -10.05 4.74 -1.94
C THR A 141 -9.66 3.28 -1.90
N PHE A 142 -8.38 2.97 -1.69
CA PHE A 142 -7.90 1.60 -1.61
C PHE A 142 -8.28 0.99 -0.25
N GLY A 143 -9.07 -0.08 -0.28
CA GLY A 143 -9.46 -0.81 0.92
C GLY A 143 -9.02 -2.27 0.91
N ALA A 144 -9.20 -2.97 2.04
CA ALA A 144 -9.01 -4.42 2.12
C ALA A 144 -9.63 -5.23 0.94
N PRO A 145 -10.86 -4.96 0.46
CA PRO A 145 -11.41 -5.64 -0.71
C PRO A 145 -10.61 -5.46 -2.00
N ASP A 146 -9.90 -4.33 -2.16
CA ASP A 146 -9.12 -4.07 -3.37
C ASP A 146 -7.85 -4.93 -3.44
N ILE A 147 -7.38 -5.49 -2.31
CA ILE A 147 -6.35 -6.55 -2.31
C ILE A 147 -6.85 -7.80 -3.03
N GLN A 148 -8.15 -8.10 -2.98
CA GLN A 148 -8.72 -9.30 -3.60
C GLN A 148 -8.94 -9.18 -5.12
N ARG A 149 -8.58 -8.06 -5.74
CA ARG A 149 -8.69 -7.84 -7.19
C ARG A 149 -7.64 -8.63 -7.95
N THR A 150 -7.89 -9.93 -8.09
CA THR A 150 -7.02 -10.87 -8.82
C THR A 150 -6.89 -10.48 -10.29
N GLY A 151 -5.69 -10.57 -10.84
CA GLY A 151 -5.40 -10.19 -12.23
C GLY A 151 -5.16 -8.69 -12.43
N SER A 152 -5.42 -7.87 -11.41
CA SER A 152 -5.00 -6.47 -11.37
C SER A 152 -3.97 -6.25 -10.26
N ASN A 153 -4.40 -6.18 -9.01
CA ASN A 153 -3.53 -5.81 -7.90
C ASN A 153 -2.72 -7.00 -7.40
N THR A 154 -3.33 -8.18 -7.43
CA THR A 154 -2.78 -9.38 -6.80
C THR A 154 -3.00 -10.64 -7.63
N THR A 155 -2.32 -11.70 -7.21
CA THR A 155 -2.61 -13.09 -7.57
C THR A 155 -3.01 -13.85 -6.30
N ARG A 156 -3.96 -14.78 -6.42
CA ARG A 156 -4.44 -15.58 -5.27
C ARG A 156 -3.53 -16.79 -5.07
N LEU A 157 -3.01 -16.92 -3.87
CA LEU A 157 -2.25 -18.10 -3.43
C LEU A 157 -3.22 -19.16 -2.93
N GLN A 158 -2.90 -20.44 -3.20
CA GLN A 158 -3.80 -21.54 -2.86
C GLN A 158 -3.52 -22.16 -1.49
N THR A 159 -2.26 -22.12 -1.04
CA THR A 159 -1.85 -22.81 0.18
C THR A 159 -0.88 -21.98 1.02
N PRO A 160 -0.87 -22.17 2.36
CA PRO A 160 0.07 -21.48 3.25
C PRO A 160 1.55 -21.70 2.93
N GLU A 161 1.91 -22.86 2.36
CA GLU A 161 3.28 -23.22 2.02
C GLU A 161 3.85 -22.38 0.87
N SER A 162 2.98 -21.74 0.08
CA SER A 162 3.36 -20.85 -1.02
C SER A 162 3.62 -19.40 -0.59
N ILE A 163 3.34 -19.08 0.68
CA ILE A 163 3.47 -17.72 1.24
C ILE A 163 4.95 -17.34 1.36
N LEU A 164 5.25 -16.12 0.96
CA LEU A 164 6.53 -15.45 1.15
C LEU A 164 6.35 -14.15 1.94
N PRO A 165 7.39 -13.61 2.61
CA PRO A 165 7.33 -12.28 3.19
C PRO A 165 6.94 -11.23 2.14
N GLY A 166 6.03 -10.33 2.47
CA GLY A 166 5.49 -9.34 1.54
C GLY A 166 4.16 -9.73 0.91
N ASP A 167 3.73 -10.98 1.09
CA ASP A 167 2.37 -11.44 0.76
C ASP A 167 1.37 -10.97 1.83
N MET A 168 0.09 -10.96 1.46
CA MET A 168 -1.02 -10.48 2.30
C MET A 168 -1.97 -11.61 2.66
N LEU A 169 -2.32 -11.69 3.94
CA LEU A 169 -3.44 -12.47 4.44
C LEU A 169 -4.65 -11.54 4.55
N VAL A 170 -5.71 -11.84 3.80
CA VAL A 170 -6.94 -11.05 3.79
C VAL A 170 -8.03 -11.81 4.54
N GLN A 171 -8.47 -11.31 5.69
CA GLN A 171 -9.58 -11.91 6.44
C GLN A 171 -10.88 -11.69 5.68
N ALA A 172 -11.50 -12.78 5.25
CA ALA A 172 -12.61 -12.74 4.30
C ALA A 172 -13.60 -13.90 4.46
N ASN A 173 -13.14 -15.08 4.89
CA ASN A 173 -13.98 -16.28 4.94
C ASN A 173 -15.03 -16.21 6.06
N ASP A 174 -14.83 -15.35 7.06
CA ASP A 174 -15.81 -14.99 8.09
C ASP A 174 -16.87 -13.98 7.59
N ARG A 175 -16.71 -13.43 6.38
CA ARG A 175 -17.63 -12.45 5.76
C ARG A 175 -17.94 -12.75 4.31
N ALA A 176 -18.44 -13.95 4.01
CA ALA A 176 -18.88 -14.36 2.68
C ALA A 176 -17.82 -14.12 1.57
N GLY A 177 -16.54 -14.19 1.93
CA GLY A 177 -15.42 -13.98 1.02
C GLY A 177 -15.05 -12.52 0.76
N ILE A 178 -15.63 -11.55 1.46
CA ILE A 178 -15.29 -10.12 1.31
C ILE A 178 -14.25 -9.72 2.34
N GLY A 179 -13.09 -9.31 1.85
CA GLY A 179 -11.95 -8.84 2.63
C GLY A 179 -12.29 -7.61 3.45
N HIS A 180 -12.06 -7.68 4.76
CA HIS A 180 -12.30 -6.57 5.68
C HIS A 180 -11.12 -6.26 6.59
N HIS A 181 -10.11 -7.13 6.60
CA HIS A 181 -8.87 -6.93 7.33
C HIS A 181 -7.70 -7.53 6.55
N VAL A 182 -6.52 -6.92 6.69
CA VAL A 182 -5.30 -7.30 5.98
C VAL A 182 -4.15 -7.44 6.97
N GLN A 183 -3.37 -8.51 6.83
CA GLN A 183 -2.12 -8.72 7.53
C GLN A 183 -1.01 -8.92 6.51
N LEU A 184 0.11 -8.23 6.70
CA LEU A 184 1.29 -8.40 5.87
C LEU A 184 2.19 -9.47 6.48
N VAL A 185 2.59 -10.45 5.67
CA VAL A 185 3.56 -11.45 6.09
C VAL A 185 4.95 -10.82 6.12
N THR A 186 5.66 -10.97 7.23
CA THR A 186 7.01 -10.41 7.39
C THR A 186 8.08 -11.48 7.48
N ARG A 187 7.72 -12.70 7.89
CA ARG A 187 8.64 -13.84 7.96
C ARG A 187 7.89 -15.16 7.86
N VAL A 188 8.50 -16.17 7.25
CA VAL A 188 7.93 -17.52 7.12
C VAL A 188 8.99 -18.55 7.53
N SER A 189 8.55 -19.63 8.16
CA SER A 189 9.28 -20.88 8.36
C SER A 189 8.33 -22.06 8.14
N PRO A 190 8.82 -23.32 8.08
CA PRO A 190 7.95 -24.48 7.88
C PRO A 190 6.82 -24.64 8.90
N SER A 191 6.96 -24.04 10.09
CA SER A 191 5.99 -24.15 11.19
C SER A 191 5.48 -22.81 11.71
N SER A 192 5.87 -21.68 11.10
CA SER A 192 5.41 -20.37 11.57
C SER A 192 5.32 -19.32 10.46
N ILE A 193 4.34 -18.42 10.60
CA ILE A 193 4.17 -17.24 9.75
C ILE A 193 4.10 -16.04 10.68
N SER A 194 5.07 -15.12 10.59
CA SER A 194 5.02 -13.87 11.33
C SER A 194 4.40 -12.77 10.48
N ILE A 195 3.57 -11.94 11.10
CA ILE A 195 2.83 -10.88 10.42
C ILE A 195 3.02 -9.54 11.13
N MET A 196 2.82 -8.48 10.36
CA MET A 196 2.58 -7.13 10.86
C MET A 196 1.29 -6.59 10.25
N GLN A 197 0.54 -5.83 11.02
CA GLN A 197 -0.74 -5.28 10.59
C GLN A 197 -0.93 -3.86 11.10
N GLY A 198 -1.42 -2.97 10.25
CA GLY A 198 -2.08 -1.77 10.73
C GLY A 198 -3.40 -2.14 11.42
N ASN A 199 -3.96 -1.21 12.18
CA ASN A 199 -5.24 -1.41 12.84
C ASN A 199 -6.07 -0.13 12.71
N SER A 200 -7.39 -0.23 12.83
CA SER A 200 -8.25 0.94 12.81
C SER A 200 -9.02 1.04 14.12
N SER A 201 -9.05 2.23 14.71
CA SER A 201 -10.01 2.49 15.79
C SER A 201 -11.41 2.24 15.24
N GLY A 202 -12.20 1.38 15.91
CA GLY A 202 -13.43 0.69 15.47
C GLY A 202 -14.59 1.54 14.91
N ALA A 203 -14.27 2.44 13.99
CA ALA A 203 -15.14 3.45 13.43
C ALA A 203 -14.91 3.62 11.91
N ILE A 204 -14.21 2.66 11.30
CA ILE A 204 -14.31 2.32 9.87
C ILE A 204 -15.32 1.17 9.73
N VAL A 205 -16.57 1.38 10.15
CA VAL A 205 -17.69 0.49 9.82
C VAL A 205 -18.50 1.17 8.74
N ARG A 206 -18.68 0.53 7.58
CA ARG A 206 -19.70 0.97 6.62
C ARG A 206 -21.07 0.80 7.29
N PRO A 207 -21.98 1.79 7.25
CA PRO A 207 -22.02 2.92 6.32
C PRO A 207 -21.44 4.26 6.86
N LEU A 208 -20.87 4.30 8.07
CA LEU A 208 -20.40 5.54 8.71
C LEU A 208 -19.26 6.23 7.91
N THR A 209 -18.42 5.47 7.21
CA THR A 209 -17.35 6.03 6.37
C THR A 209 -17.87 6.74 5.10
N THR A 210 -19.03 6.32 4.58
CA THR A 210 -19.67 6.95 3.43
C THR A 210 -20.29 8.30 3.79
N ILE A 211 -20.90 8.41 4.98
CA ILE A 211 -21.52 9.65 5.49
C ILE A 211 -20.44 10.66 5.94
N MET A 212 -19.38 10.20 6.61
CA MET A 212 -18.25 11.06 7.03
C MET A 212 -17.47 11.65 5.84
N ARG A 213 -17.46 10.96 4.68
CA ARG A 213 -16.90 11.46 3.41
C ARG A 213 -17.68 12.67 2.87
N ILE A 214 -18.99 12.75 3.12
CA ILE A 214 -19.87 13.84 2.67
C ILE A 214 -19.64 15.13 3.48
N ILE A 215 -19.14 15.04 4.72
CA ILE A 215 -18.88 16.19 5.61
C ILE A 215 -17.38 16.58 5.70
N GLY A 216 -16.56 16.17 4.73
CA GLY A 216 -15.14 16.56 4.63
C GLY A 216 -14.19 15.88 5.62
N ARG A 217 -14.63 14.84 6.35
CA ARG A 217 -13.82 14.06 7.28
C ARG A 217 -13.57 12.66 6.73
N ASN A 218 -12.70 12.56 5.71
CA ASN A 218 -12.31 11.26 5.18
C ASN A 218 -11.34 10.57 6.16
N ARG A 219 -11.83 9.59 6.93
CA ARG A 219 -11.02 8.84 7.90
C ARG A 219 -10.05 7.84 7.27
N ALA A 220 -10.15 7.63 5.97
CA ALA A 220 -9.18 6.89 5.17
C ALA A 220 -8.03 7.79 4.66
N ASP A 221 -8.16 9.13 4.73
CA ASP A 221 -7.08 10.03 4.35
C ASP A 221 -6.04 10.15 5.47
N PRO A 222 -4.78 9.70 5.27
CA PRO A 222 -3.74 9.84 6.27
C PRO A 222 -3.46 11.29 6.64
N GLN A 223 -3.69 12.25 5.74
CA GLN A 223 -3.46 13.68 6.00
C GLN A 223 -4.54 14.32 6.89
N ASN A 224 -5.66 13.64 7.14
CA ASN A 224 -6.73 14.16 7.96
C ASN A 224 -6.45 13.92 9.46
N ALA A 225 -6.82 14.89 10.31
CA ALA A 225 -6.73 14.74 11.76
C ALA A 225 -7.59 13.58 12.31
N SER A 226 -8.67 13.21 11.60
CA SER A 226 -9.54 12.09 11.96
C SER A 226 -9.13 10.73 11.37
N TYR A 227 -7.93 10.63 10.79
CA TYR A 227 -7.43 9.37 10.22
C TYR A 227 -7.50 8.24 11.26
N ALA A 228 -8.12 7.11 10.88
CA ALA A 228 -8.47 6.07 11.85
C ALA A 228 -7.33 5.07 12.12
N GLY A 229 -6.23 5.16 11.38
CA GLY A 229 -5.08 4.28 11.54
C GLY A 229 -4.52 4.27 12.95
N MET A 230 -4.02 3.11 13.36
CA MET A 230 -3.39 2.85 14.64
C MET A 230 -1.94 2.45 14.44
N ARG A 231 -1.23 2.25 15.56
CA ARG A 231 0.12 1.69 15.53
C ARG A 231 0.09 0.28 14.96
N VAL A 232 1.16 -0.09 14.28
CA VAL A 232 1.34 -1.43 13.73
C VAL A 232 1.46 -2.43 14.87
N GLU A 233 0.69 -3.49 14.79
CA GLU A 233 0.73 -4.63 15.70
C GLU A 233 1.45 -5.81 15.04
N GLU A 234 1.96 -6.71 15.86
CA GLU A 234 2.67 -7.91 15.43
C GLU A 234 1.90 -9.16 15.84
N GLY A 235 1.94 -10.16 14.97
CA GLY A 235 1.34 -11.46 15.25
C GLY A 235 2.16 -12.60 14.69
N ARG A 236 1.81 -13.81 15.10
CA ARG A 236 2.40 -15.04 14.62
C ARG A 236 1.33 -16.11 14.49
N TYR A 237 1.37 -16.82 13.37
CA TYR A 237 0.72 -18.11 13.21
C TYR A 237 1.73 -19.23 13.49
N THR A 238 1.31 -20.27 14.20
CA THR A 238 2.09 -21.48 14.45
C THR A 238 1.31 -22.68 13.94
N LEU A 239 1.97 -23.55 13.19
CA LEU A 239 1.35 -24.78 12.71
C LEU A 239 1.08 -25.73 13.88
N SER A 240 -0.16 -26.19 14.01
CA SER A 240 -0.63 -27.18 14.97
C SER A 240 -1.34 -28.32 14.27
N THR A 241 -1.80 -29.33 15.02
CA THR A 241 -2.51 -30.48 14.46
C THR A 241 -3.86 -30.11 13.86
N SER A 242 -4.49 -29.05 14.35
CA SER A 242 -5.80 -28.56 13.90
C SER A 242 -5.72 -27.51 12.80
N GLY A 243 -4.53 -27.05 12.41
CA GLY A 243 -4.34 -25.99 11.42
C GLY A 243 -3.32 -24.97 11.89
N TRP A 244 -3.58 -23.68 11.65
CA TRP A 244 -2.65 -22.60 11.99
C TRP A 244 -3.21 -21.71 13.10
N ASP A 245 -2.67 -21.87 14.30
CA ASP A 245 -3.07 -21.12 15.48
C ASP A 245 -2.42 -19.73 15.49
N TYR A 246 -3.18 -18.70 15.85
CA TYR A 246 -2.74 -17.31 15.87
C TYR A 246 -2.47 -16.83 17.29
N ARG A 247 -1.43 -16.01 17.43
CA ARG A 247 -1.14 -15.18 18.59
C ARG A 247 -0.81 -13.76 18.16
N ASN A 248 -1.50 -12.77 18.73
CA ASN A 248 -1.12 -11.37 18.66
C ASN A 248 -0.01 -11.12 19.70
N ASN A 249 1.19 -10.77 19.26
CA ASN A 249 2.33 -10.52 20.13
C ASN A 249 2.25 -9.17 20.84
N THR A 250 1.41 -8.25 20.35
CA THR A 250 1.19 -6.94 20.94
C THR A 250 0.13 -6.96 22.04
N THR A 251 -0.98 -7.66 21.83
CA THR A 251 -2.13 -7.69 22.78
C THR A 251 -2.20 -8.98 23.60
N GLY A 252 -1.50 -10.03 23.20
CA GLY A 252 -1.58 -11.36 23.83
C GLY A 252 -2.81 -12.18 23.43
N ALA A 253 -3.67 -11.67 22.53
CA ALA A 253 -4.84 -12.42 22.06
C ALA A 253 -4.45 -13.67 21.27
N GLU A 254 -5.16 -14.77 21.46
CA GLU A 254 -4.91 -16.05 20.81
C GLU A 254 -6.18 -16.61 20.16
N ALA A 255 -6.02 -17.34 19.05
CA ALA A 255 -7.12 -18.00 18.36
C ALA A 255 -6.65 -19.29 17.68
N GLN A 256 -7.37 -20.39 17.87
CA GLN A 256 -7.04 -21.67 17.24
C GLN A 256 -7.50 -21.72 15.78
N ASP A 257 -6.68 -22.35 14.93
CA ASP A 257 -6.91 -22.55 13.50
C ASP A 257 -7.48 -21.28 12.82
N PHE A 258 -6.85 -20.13 13.10
CA PHE A 258 -7.39 -18.84 12.71
C PHE A 258 -7.05 -18.47 11.26
N LEU A 259 -5.98 -19.04 10.70
CA LEU A 259 -5.59 -18.77 9.31
C LEU A 259 -6.68 -19.19 8.31
N ARG A 260 -7.53 -20.16 8.65
CA ARG A 260 -8.67 -20.57 7.80
C ARG A 260 -9.64 -19.44 7.49
N GLN A 261 -9.65 -18.37 8.29
CA GLN A 261 -10.49 -17.19 8.06
C GLN A 261 -9.94 -16.29 6.94
N PHE A 262 -8.71 -16.55 6.50
CA PHE A 262 -7.97 -15.71 5.57
C PHE A 262 -7.88 -16.32 4.18
N GLN A 263 -7.84 -15.43 3.20
CA GLN A 263 -7.47 -15.71 1.82
C GLN A 263 -6.08 -15.13 1.58
N LEU A 264 -5.27 -15.82 0.77
CA LEU A 264 -3.85 -15.55 0.63
C LEU A 264 -3.57 -14.86 -0.71
N TYR A 265 -2.80 -13.78 -0.70
CA TYR A 265 -2.55 -12.97 -1.90
C TYR A 265 -1.10 -12.51 -2.01
N ARG A 266 -0.59 -12.48 -3.24
CA ARG A 266 0.69 -11.86 -3.60
C ARG A 266 0.42 -10.67 -4.52
N TRP A 267 1.22 -9.61 -4.43
CA TRP A 267 1.16 -8.52 -5.40
C TRP A 267 1.38 -9.02 -6.83
N ASN A 268 0.64 -8.46 -7.79
CA ASN A 268 0.80 -8.81 -9.19
C ASN A 268 1.89 -7.94 -9.84
N PHE A 269 3.15 -8.24 -9.53
CA PHE A 269 4.30 -7.47 -10.01
C PHE A 269 4.36 -7.35 -11.53
N ALA A 270 3.95 -8.40 -12.26
CA ALA A 270 3.90 -8.39 -13.71
C ALA A 270 2.89 -7.38 -14.27
N GLU A 271 1.73 -7.23 -13.62
CA GLU A 271 0.72 -6.24 -14.03
C GLU A 271 1.16 -4.80 -13.70
N PHE A 272 2.07 -4.60 -12.75
CA PHE A 272 2.62 -3.27 -12.48
C PHE A 272 3.50 -2.74 -13.62
N ASN A 273 4.05 -3.61 -14.47
CA ASN A 273 4.82 -3.20 -15.65
C ASN A 273 3.94 -2.67 -16.80
N ARG A 274 2.62 -2.90 -16.75
CA ARG A 274 1.67 -2.56 -17.84
C ARG A 274 0.89 -1.29 -17.57
#